data_AF-A0AAP5QGS9-F1
#
_entry.id   AF-A0AAP5QGS9-F1
#
_cell.length_a   1.000
_cell.length_b   1.000
_cell.length_c   1.000
_cell.angle_alpha   90.00
_cell.angle_beta   90.00
_cell.angle_gamma   90.00
#
_symmetry.space_group_name_H-M   'P 1'
#
loop_
_entity.id
_entity.type
_entity.pdbx_description
1 polymer ?
#
loop_
_entity_poly.entity_id
_entity_poly.type
_entity_poly.pdbx_seq_one_letter_code
_entity_poly.pdbx_strand_id
1 'polypeptide(L)'
;MPTDPRTPLLTIAPNLGRVHVRWHLNGYNDTMGADAFGIAVTLFALCHLAETTRDDAIINRYHELRTFATQHMEAANILRAID
;
A
#
# COMPACT_ATOMS: atom_id res chain seq x y z
N MET A 1 -32.37 30.88 -12.10
CA MET A 1 -31.08 31.19 -11.44
C MET A 1 -31.39 31.58 -10.00
N PRO A 2 -30.76 30.97 -8.97
CA PRO A 2 -29.35 30.56 -8.95
C PRO A 2 -29.12 29.07 -8.64
N THR A 3 -28.03 28.58 -9.23
CA THR A 3 -27.34 27.32 -8.94
C THR A 3 -26.60 27.43 -7.62
N ASP A 4 -26.84 26.51 -6.68
CA ASP A 4 -26.06 26.38 -5.45
C ASP A 4 -24.68 25.77 -5.78
N PRO A 5 -23.56 26.47 -5.48
CA PRO A 5 -22.20 25.99 -5.80
C PRO A 5 -21.59 25.07 -4.72
N ARG A 6 -22.38 24.44 -3.84
CA ARG A 6 -21.86 23.61 -2.74
C ARG A 6 -22.18 22.12 -2.82
N THR A 7 -22.29 21.55 -4.02
CA THR A 7 -22.12 20.10 -4.13
C THR A 7 -20.66 19.81 -3.75
N PRO A 8 -20.36 19.12 -2.64
CA PRO A 8 -19.00 18.67 -2.43
C PRO A 8 -18.68 17.78 -3.63
N LEU A 9 -17.57 18.09 -4.30
CA LEU A 9 -16.95 17.22 -5.29
C LEU A 9 -16.92 15.83 -4.66
N LEU A 10 -17.86 14.98 -5.08
CA LEU A 10 -17.83 13.56 -4.79
C LEU A 10 -16.60 13.07 -5.53
N THR A 11 -15.46 13.11 -4.85
CA THR A 11 -14.27 12.38 -5.27
C THR A 11 -14.69 10.92 -5.24
N ILE A 12 -15.20 10.43 -6.37
CA ILE A 12 -15.32 9.01 -6.64
C ILE A 12 -13.88 8.55 -6.83
N ALA A 13 -13.14 8.42 -5.73
CA ALA A 13 -11.97 7.57 -5.72
C ALA A 13 -12.50 6.19 -6.11
N PRO A 14 -11.97 5.54 -7.17
CA PRO A 14 -12.42 4.22 -7.53
C PRO A 14 -12.27 3.35 -6.28
N ASN A 15 -13.39 2.85 -5.76
CA ASN A 15 -13.39 1.87 -4.69
C ASN A 15 -12.90 0.56 -5.33
N LEU A 16 -11.60 0.53 -5.64
CA LEU A 16 -10.88 -0.71 -5.92
C LEU A 16 -11.10 -1.55 -4.67
N GLY A 17 -12.00 -2.52 -4.79
CA GLY A 17 -12.62 -3.20 -3.66
C GLY A 17 -11.60 -3.58 -2.61
N ARG A 18 -11.94 -3.34 -1.34
CA ARG A 18 -11.07 -3.71 -0.23
C ARG A 18 -10.84 -5.23 -0.26
N VAL A 19 -9.60 -5.64 -0.04
CA VAL A 19 -9.19 -7.05 -0.05
C VAL A 19 -8.88 -7.50 1.37
N HIS A 20 -9.32 -8.70 1.73
CA HIS A 20 -8.95 -9.34 2.98
C HIS A 20 -7.63 -10.08 2.79
N VAL A 21 -6.61 -9.69 3.54
CA VAL A 21 -5.24 -10.16 3.38
C VAL A 21 -4.82 -10.87 4.65
N ARG A 22 -4.25 -12.07 4.48
CA ARG A 22 -3.68 -12.85 5.57
C ARG A 22 -2.23 -13.20 5.26
N TRP A 23 -1.33 -12.82 6.13
CA TRP A 23 0.09 -13.21 6.08
C TRP A 23 0.41 -14.08 7.29
N HIS A 24 0.73 -15.35 7.03
CA HIS A 24 0.89 -16.34 8.09
C HIS A 24 2.21 -16.20 8.86
N LEU A 25 3.22 -15.55 8.26
CA LEU A 25 4.55 -15.43 8.88
C LEU A 25 4.58 -14.37 10.00
N ASN A 26 3.77 -13.31 9.90
CA ASN A 26 3.67 -12.26 10.92
C ASN A 26 2.31 -12.21 11.62
N GLY A 27 1.38 -13.10 11.26
CA GLY A 27 0.04 -13.15 11.85
C GLY A 27 -0.88 -12.01 11.40
N TYR A 28 -0.50 -11.25 10.36
CA TYR A 28 -1.37 -10.22 9.80
C TYR A 28 -2.64 -10.85 9.23
N ASN A 29 -3.80 -10.33 9.64
CA ASN A 29 -5.10 -10.77 9.17
C ASN A 29 -6.09 -9.60 9.26
N ASP A 30 -6.15 -8.82 8.19
CA ASP A 30 -7.01 -7.63 8.13
C ASP A 30 -7.38 -7.27 6.69
N THR A 31 -8.25 -6.29 6.54
CA THR A 31 -8.72 -5.79 5.26
C THR A 31 -8.00 -4.48 4.91
N MET A 32 -7.46 -4.39 3.70
CA MET A 32 -6.80 -3.18 3.18
C MET A 32 -7.37 -2.79 1.81
N GLY A 33 -7.25 -1.53 1.42
CA GLY A 33 -7.57 -1.11 0.06
C GLY A 33 -6.70 -1.83 -0.98
N ALA A 34 -7.19 -2.00 -2.20
CA ALA A 34 -6.40 -2.66 -3.25
C ALA A 34 -5.09 -1.92 -3.55
N ASP A 35 -5.09 -0.58 -3.39
CA ASP A 35 -3.88 0.24 -3.53
C ASP A 35 -2.85 -0.08 -2.44
N ALA A 36 -3.28 -0.08 -1.18
CA ALA A 36 -2.46 -0.51 -0.04
C ALA A 36 -1.93 -1.94 -0.20
N PHE A 37 -2.75 -2.85 -0.74
CA PHE A 37 -2.34 -4.21 -1.04
C PHE A 37 -1.26 -4.27 -2.13
N GLY A 38 -1.41 -3.50 -3.20
CA GLY A 38 -0.40 -3.40 -4.26
C GLY A 38 0.95 -2.93 -3.71
N ILE A 39 0.94 -1.93 -2.82
CA ILE A 39 2.16 -1.45 -2.15
C ILE A 39 2.78 -2.56 -1.30
N ALA A 40 2.00 -3.23 -0.45
CA ALA A 40 2.49 -4.30 0.43
C ALA A 40 3.10 -5.47 -0.37
N VAL A 41 2.41 -5.95 -1.41
CA VAL A 41 2.91 -7.03 -2.28
C VAL A 41 4.20 -6.64 -3.00
N THR A 42 4.27 -5.40 -3.49
CA THR A 42 5.48 -4.90 -4.16
C THR A 42 6.66 -4.81 -3.20
N LEU A 43 6.44 -4.40 -1.95
CA LEU A 43 7.47 -4.41 -0.91
C LEU A 43 7.98 -5.83 -0.61
N PHE A 44 7.10 -6.81 -0.52
CA PHE A 44 7.49 -8.22 -0.37
C PHE A 44 8.31 -8.72 -1.57
N ALA A 45 7.88 -8.40 -2.79
CA ALA A 45 8.59 -8.80 -4.00
C ALA A 45 10.00 -8.17 -4.07
N LEU A 46 10.13 -6.89 -3.71
CA LEU A 46 11.42 -6.21 -3.66
C LEU A 46 12.33 -6.75 -2.55
N CYS A 47 11.76 -7.08 -1.39
CA CYS A 47 12.52 -7.71 -0.29
C CYS A 47 13.10 -9.05 -0.73
N HIS A 48 12.27 -9.92 -1.31
CA HIS A 48 12.72 -11.22 -1.84
C HIS A 48 13.75 -11.08 -2.97
N LEU A 49 13.55 -10.11 -3.86
CA LEU A 49 14.49 -9.85 -4.94
C LEU A 49 15.82 -9.33 -4.41
N ALA A 50 15.81 -8.43 -3.44
CA ALA A 50 17.01 -7.92 -2.77
C ALA A 50 17.80 -9.04 -2.09
N GLU A 51 17.12 -9.97 -1.41
CA GLU A 51 17.77 -11.15 -0.81
C GLU A 51 18.41 -12.07 -1.87
N THR A 52 17.74 -12.21 -3.02
CA THR A 52 18.18 -13.09 -4.11
C THR A 52 19.34 -12.51 -4.91
N THR A 53 19.24 -11.24 -5.31
CA THR A 53 20.22 -10.59 -6.21
C THR A 53 21.33 -9.88 -5.44
N ARG A 54 21.08 -9.47 -4.18
CA ARG A 54 21.95 -8.58 -3.39
C ARG A 54 22.33 -7.30 -4.14
N ASP A 55 21.45 -6.84 -5.02
CA ASP A 55 21.64 -5.64 -5.82
C ASP A 55 21.20 -4.41 -5.02
N ASP A 56 22.15 -3.49 -4.79
CA ASP A 56 21.91 -2.23 -4.10
C ASP A 56 20.80 -1.39 -4.75
N ALA A 57 20.62 -1.48 -6.07
CA ALA A 57 19.54 -0.77 -6.76
C ALA A 57 18.15 -1.27 -6.34
N ILE A 58 18.01 -2.58 -6.08
CA ILE A 58 16.75 -3.16 -5.60
C ILE A 58 16.51 -2.83 -4.12
N ILE A 59 17.57 -2.88 -3.31
CA ILE A 59 17.53 -2.45 -1.91
C ILE A 59 17.10 -0.98 -1.81
N ASN A 60 17.67 -0.10 -2.63
CA ASN A 60 17.28 1.31 -2.69
C ASN A 60 15.81 1.49 -3.08
N ARG A 61 15.33 0.78 -4.11
CA ARG A 61 13.91 0.80 -4.50
C ARG A 61 12.98 0.33 -3.38
N TYR A 62 13.39 -0.68 -2.60
CA TYR A 62 12.63 -1.11 -1.43
C TYR A 62 12.51 0.02 -0.40
N HIS A 63 13.62 0.70 -0.08
CA HIS A 63 13.61 1.83 0.85
C HIS A 63 12.80 3.03 0.35
N GLU A 64 12.87 3.35 -0.94
CA GLU A 64 12.07 4.39 -1.57
C GLU A 64 10.57 4.08 -1.49
N LEU A 65 10.17 2.86 -1.88
CA LEU A 65 8.77 2.45 -1.80
C LEU A 65 8.27 2.38 -0.36
N ARG A 66 9.12 1.93 0.57
CA ARG A 66 8.78 1.90 1.99
C ARG A 66 8.56 3.32 2.53
N THR A 67 9.38 4.28 2.09
CA THR A 67 9.21 5.70 2.44
C THR A 67 7.91 6.24 1.87
N PHE A 68 7.61 5.96 0.61
CA PHE A 68 6.34 6.32 -0.02
C PHE A 68 5.14 5.73 0.74
N ALA A 69 5.22 4.47 1.17
CA ALA A 69 4.17 3.81 1.94
C ALA A 69 3.86 4.52 3.27
N THR A 70 4.83 5.20 3.90
CA THR A 70 4.59 5.94 5.16
C THR A 70 3.70 7.18 4.96
N GLN A 71 3.57 7.67 3.73
CA GLN A 71 2.72 8.81 3.38
C GLN A 71 1.31 8.38 2.96
N HIS A 72 1.06 7.07 2.81
CA HIS A 72 -0.25 6.55 2.43
C HIS A 72 -1.25 6.63 3.59
N MET A 73 -2.54 6.82 3.29
CA MET A 73 -3.58 6.91 4.33
C MET A 73 -3.72 5.63 5.17
N GLU A 74 -3.33 4.49 4.60
CA GLU A 74 -3.28 3.18 5.26
C GLU A 74 -1.83 2.77 5.64
N ALA A 75 -0.90 3.72 5.81
CA ALA A 75 0.51 3.45 6.12
C ALA A 75 0.70 2.45 7.26
N ALA A 76 -0.02 2.65 8.38
CA ALA A 76 0.04 1.74 9.52
C ALA A 76 -0.39 0.30 9.16
N ASN A 77 -1.38 0.17 8.28
CA ASN A 77 -1.88 -1.14 7.85
C ASN A 77 -0.88 -1.85 6.92
N ILE A 78 -0.27 -1.09 6.00
CA ILE A 78 0.77 -1.59 5.09
C ILE A 78 2.02 -2.02 5.88
N LEU A 79 2.49 -1.16 6.80
CA LEU A 79 3.69 -1.46 7.61
C LEU A 79 3.48 -2.69 8.49
N ARG A 80 2.30 -2.85 9.09
CA ARG A 80 1.97 -4.06 9.86
C ARG A 80 1.87 -5.31 8.97
N ALA A 81 1.51 -5.16 7.70
CA ALA A 81 1.44 -6.28 6.78
C ALA A 81 2.82 -6.81 6.39
N ILE A 82 3.85 -5.96 6.36
CA ILE A 82 5.22 -6.29 5.94
C ILE A 82 6.22 -6.49 7.09
N ASP A 83 5.80 -6.23 8.34
CA ASP A 83 6.59 -6.50 9.56
C ASP A 83 6.92 -7.99 9.68
#